data_AF-A0A968JPX4-F1
#
_entry.id   AF-A0A968JPX4-F1
#
_cell.length_a   1.000
_cell.length_b   1.000
_cell.length_c   1.000
_cell.angle_alpha   90.00
_cell.angle_beta   90.00
_cell.angle_gamma   90.00
#
_symmetry.space_group_name_H-M   'P 1'
#
loop_
_entity.id
_entity.type
_entity.pdbx_description
1 polymer ?
#
loop_
_entity_poly.entity_id
_entity_poly.type
_entity_poly.pdbx_seq_one_letter_code
_entity_poly.pdbx_strand_id
1 'polypeptide(L)'
;MVKEYNTKNNSHIAAIYESYDWRTTGNFLFQHLFKSAINDPSQTISLSFSQKKEEALRKTLNAFEELGKYQPIISSHNENQWFETRDYMLNDSCLFYINGSWMYSHWKSIDSDKFKKILPAELPVFQKVNYYLGGYMPTWGVLMILRIKQKQLIF
;
A
#
# COMPACT_ATOMS: atom_id res chain seq x y z
N MET A 1 -13.72 -18.70 2.96
CA MET A 1 -13.70 -17.33 2.35
C MET A 1 -14.33 -16.29 3.27
N VAL A 2 -14.00 -15.00 3.13
CA VAL A 2 -14.56 -13.89 3.95
C VAL A 2 -16.09 -13.90 3.95
N LYS A 3 -16.69 -14.15 2.77
CA LYS A 3 -18.14 -14.31 2.61
C LYS A 3 -18.72 -15.42 3.50
N GLU A 4 -18.08 -16.59 3.52
CA GLU A 4 -18.51 -17.71 4.36
C GLU A 4 -18.34 -17.41 5.85
N TYR A 5 -17.25 -16.74 6.24
CA TYR A 5 -17.04 -16.27 7.61
C TYR A 5 -18.14 -15.29 8.03
N ASN A 6 -18.44 -14.31 7.18
CA ASN A 6 -19.48 -13.31 7.41
C ASN A 6 -20.87 -13.95 7.52
N THR A 7 -21.22 -14.87 6.61
CA THR A 7 -22.47 -15.63 6.71
C THR A 7 -22.53 -16.46 7.99
N LYS A 8 -21.45 -17.15 8.36
CA LYS A 8 -21.42 -18.03 9.52
C LYS A 8 -21.51 -17.27 10.85
N ASN A 9 -20.91 -16.09 10.93
CA ASN A 9 -20.78 -15.32 12.18
C ASN A 9 -21.74 -14.11 12.24
N ASN A 10 -22.64 -13.96 11.26
CA ASN A 10 -23.52 -12.80 11.13
C ASN A 10 -22.74 -11.46 11.19
N SER A 11 -21.60 -11.40 10.48
CA SER A 11 -20.73 -10.22 10.41
C SER A 11 -20.68 -9.65 9.00
N HIS A 12 -20.17 -8.43 8.86
CA HIS A 12 -20.06 -7.71 7.58
C HIS A 12 -18.66 -7.14 7.34
N ILE A 13 -17.62 -7.89 7.72
CA ILE A 13 -16.24 -7.44 7.59
C ILE A 13 -15.87 -7.37 6.11
N ALA A 14 -15.39 -6.22 5.65
CA ALA A 14 -14.87 -6.07 4.30
C ALA A 14 -13.54 -6.85 4.15
N ALA A 15 -13.25 -7.38 2.96
CA ALA A 15 -11.96 -8.05 2.77
C ALA A 15 -10.81 -7.03 2.76
N ILE A 16 -10.95 -5.95 2.00
CA ILE A 16 -9.90 -4.96 1.73
C ILE A 16 -10.42 -3.57 2.07
N TYR A 17 -9.69 -2.85 2.91
CA TYR A 17 -9.88 -1.41 3.09
C TYR A 17 -9.40 -0.64 1.85
N GLU A 18 -10.12 0.43 1.50
CA GLU A 18 -9.69 1.38 0.48
C GLU A 18 -10.21 2.79 0.83
N SER A 19 -9.49 3.80 0.34
CA SER A 19 -9.86 5.20 0.47
C SER A 19 -9.87 5.89 -0.89
N TYR A 20 -10.59 7.02 -1.02
CA TYR A 20 -10.69 7.70 -2.30
C TYR A 20 -9.40 8.44 -2.68
N ASP A 21 -8.70 8.97 -1.67
CA ASP A 21 -7.52 9.81 -1.73
C ASP A 21 -6.19 9.04 -1.68
N TRP A 22 -6.23 7.74 -1.35
CA TRP A 22 -5.06 6.87 -1.25
C TRP A 22 -5.36 5.46 -1.76
N ARG A 23 -5.62 5.36 -3.07
CA ARG A 23 -6.04 4.14 -3.79
C ARG A 23 -4.97 3.04 -3.78
N THR A 24 -4.86 2.27 -2.72
CA THR A 24 -3.78 1.31 -2.47
C THR A 24 -3.94 -0.01 -3.19
N THR A 25 -5.17 -0.47 -3.40
CA THR A 25 -5.48 -1.72 -4.11
C THR A 25 -5.12 -1.58 -5.59
N GLY A 26 -5.56 -0.49 -6.21
CA GLY A 26 -5.28 -0.21 -7.63
C GLY A 26 -3.83 0.18 -7.89
N ASN A 27 -3.15 0.84 -6.95
CA ASN A 27 -1.77 1.28 -7.16
C ASN A 27 -0.73 0.28 -6.65
N PHE A 28 -0.77 -0.11 -5.38
CA PHE A 28 0.30 -0.92 -4.79
C PHE A 28 0.10 -2.41 -5.07
N LEU A 29 -1.09 -2.95 -4.81
CA LEU A 29 -1.35 -4.37 -5.04
C LEU A 29 -1.23 -4.74 -6.52
N PHE A 30 -1.83 -3.94 -7.41
CA PHE A 30 -1.74 -4.17 -8.86
C PHE A 30 -0.30 -4.12 -9.35
N GLN A 31 0.45 -3.08 -9.00
CA GLN A 31 1.85 -2.97 -9.41
C GLN A 31 2.69 -4.10 -8.82
N HIS A 32 2.44 -4.51 -7.57
CA HIS A 32 3.23 -5.57 -6.95
C HIS A 32 3.04 -6.89 -7.68
N LEU A 33 1.79 -7.25 -7.97
CA LEU A 33 1.43 -8.44 -8.74
C LEU A 33 2.01 -8.39 -10.15
N PHE A 34 1.84 -7.28 -10.86
CA PHE A 34 2.39 -7.08 -12.20
C PHE A 34 3.91 -7.26 -12.25
N LYS A 35 4.64 -6.59 -11.35
CA LYS A 35 6.10 -6.70 -11.29
C LYS A 35 6.54 -8.11 -10.90
N SER A 36 5.77 -8.77 -10.01
CA SER A 36 6.09 -10.13 -9.58
C SER A 36 5.92 -11.12 -10.72
N ALA A 37 4.99 -10.89 -11.65
CA ALA A 37 4.83 -11.73 -12.83
C ALA A 37 6.04 -11.65 -13.79
N ILE A 38 6.73 -10.51 -13.85
CA ILE A 38 7.92 -10.32 -14.69
C ILE A 38 9.17 -10.90 -14.02
N ASN A 39 9.38 -10.60 -12.72
CA ASN A 39 10.52 -11.05 -11.90
C ASN A 39 11.90 -10.71 -12.49
N ASP A 40 11.99 -9.59 -13.22
CA ASP A 40 13.21 -8.99 -13.71
C ASP A 40 13.09 -7.45 -13.56
N PRO A 41 13.83 -6.82 -12.64
CA PRO A 41 13.78 -5.38 -12.43
C PRO A 41 14.12 -4.57 -13.68
N SER A 42 15.05 -5.04 -14.52
CA SER A 42 15.48 -4.32 -15.72
C SER A 42 14.36 -4.19 -16.74
N GLN A 43 13.56 -5.26 -16.90
CA GLN A 43 12.41 -5.29 -17.79
C GLN A 43 11.24 -4.49 -17.22
N THR A 44 11.11 -4.48 -15.90
CA THR A 44 10.07 -3.76 -15.19
C THR A 44 10.21 -2.25 -15.32
N ILE A 45 11.45 -1.73 -15.30
CA ILE A 45 11.75 -0.29 -15.34
C ILE A 45 11.74 0.24 -16.79
N SER A 46 12.05 -0.61 -17.77
CA SER A 46 12.04 -0.20 -19.18
C SER A 46 10.70 0.43 -19.58
N LEU A 47 10.71 1.46 -20.44
CA LEU A 47 9.48 2.03 -21.00
C LEU A 47 9.02 1.28 -22.26
N SER A 48 9.87 0.45 -22.84
CA SER A 48 9.54 -0.31 -24.04
C SER A 48 8.51 -1.39 -23.73
N PHE A 49 7.52 -1.53 -24.61
CA PHE A 49 6.60 -2.66 -24.58
C PHE A 49 7.36 -3.97 -24.87
N SER A 50 6.93 -5.06 -24.24
CA SER A 50 7.44 -6.40 -24.51
C SER A 50 6.32 -7.42 -24.31
N GLN A 51 6.41 -8.56 -24.99
CA GLN A 51 5.45 -9.66 -24.82
C GLN A 51 5.34 -10.09 -23.35
N LYS A 52 6.46 -10.15 -22.62
CA LYS A 52 6.46 -10.45 -21.18
C LYS A 52 5.63 -9.47 -20.35
N LYS A 53 5.64 -8.17 -20.68
CA LYS A 53 4.78 -7.17 -20.02
C LYS A 53 3.31 -7.37 -20.35
N GLU A 54 3.00 -7.74 -21.60
CA GLU A 54 1.62 -8.04 -21.98
C GLU A 54 1.08 -9.24 -21.21
N GLU A 55 1.87 -10.32 -21.15
CA GLU A 55 1.52 -11.54 -20.41
C GLU A 55 1.37 -11.25 -18.90
N ALA A 56 2.29 -10.47 -18.32
CA ALA A 56 2.20 -10.02 -16.93
C ALA A 56 0.96 -9.17 -16.66
N LEU A 57 0.60 -8.26 -17.58
CA LEU A 57 -0.59 -7.43 -17.48
C LEU A 57 -1.85 -8.29 -17.52
N ARG A 58 -1.97 -9.20 -18.51
CA ARG A 58 -3.10 -10.13 -18.63
C ARG A 58 -3.24 -11.01 -17.38
N LYS A 59 -2.13 -11.54 -16.87
CA LYS A 59 -2.12 -12.35 -15.63
C LYS A 59 -2.61 -11.55 -14.42
N THR A 60 -2.19 -10.29 -14.31
CA THR A 60 -2.62 -9.41 -13.22
C THR A 60 -4.10 -9.05 -13.34
N LEU A 61 -4.58 -8.71 -14.54
CA LEU A 61 -6.00 -8.43 -14.80
C LEU A 61 -6.87 -9.63 -14.45
N ASN A 62 -6.51 -10.84 -14.88
CA ASN A 62 -7.25 -12.06 -14.56
C ASN A 62 -7.34 -12.30 -13.03
N ALA A 63 -6.27 -12.01 -12.28
CA ALA A 63 -6.30 -12.11 -10.82
C ALA A 63 -7.23 -11.08 -10.18
N PHE A 64 -7.29 -9.85 -10.71
CA PHE A 64 -8.22 -8.82 -10.25
C PHE A 64 -9.67 -9.12 -10.64
N GLU A 65 -9.91 -9.72 -11.81
CA GLU A 65 -11.23 -10.19 -12.21
C GLU A 65 -11.73 -11.30 -11.27
N GLU A 66 -10.87 -12.26 -10.93
CA GLU A 66 -11.20 -13.31 -9.96
C GLU A 66 -11.49 -12.72 -8.57
N LEU A 67 -10.64 -11.80 -8.10
CA LEU A 67 -10.82 -11.13 -6.83
C LEU A 67 -12.11 -10.27 -6.80
N GLY A 68 -12.44 -9.62 -7.92
CA GLY A 68 -13.60 -8.75 -8.08
C GLY A 68 -14.95 -9.45 -7.87
N LYS A 69 -15.03 -10.77 -8.13
CA LYS A 69 -16.23 -11.59 -7.89
C LYS A 69 -16.69 -11.56 -6.43
N TYR A 70 -15.81 -11.23 -5.51
CA TYR A 70 -16.08 -11.20 -4.06
C TYR A 70 -16.41 -9.80 -3.53
N GLN A 71 -16.42 -8.77 -4.38
CA GLN A 71 -16.59 -7.36 -3.97
C GLN A 71 -15.71 -7.03 -2.75
N PRO A 72 -14.38 -7.18 -2.88
CA PRO A 72 -13.48 -7.23 -1.74
C PRO A 72 -13.34 -5.87 -1.04
N ILE A 73 -13.59 -4.77 -1.75
CA ILE A 73 -13.38 -3.41 -1.26
C ILE A 73 -14.57 -2.99 -0.39
N ILE A 74 -14.27 -2.36 0.75
CA ILE A 74 -15.27 -1.76 1.64
C ILE A 74 -16.22 -0.81 0.89
N SER A 75 -17.52 -0.86 1.18
CA SER A 75 -18.53 -0.08 0.45
C SER A 75 -18.32 1.44 0.54
N SER A 76 -17.81 1.94 1.67
CA SER A 76 -17.57 3.37 1.92
C SER A 76 -16.29 3.92 1.27
N HIS A 77 -15.59 3.13 0.44
CA HIS A 77 -14.27 3.50 -0.09
C HIS A 77 -14.23 4.84 -0.85
N ASN A 78 -15.33 5.29 -1.45
CA ASN A 78 -15.38 6.57 -2.16
C ASN A 78 -15.54 7.80 -1.24
N GLU A 79 -15.85 7.58 0.03
CA GLU A 79 -16.06 8.61 1.05
C GLU A 79 -14.94 8.62 2.08
N ASN A 80 -14.23 7.50 2.23
CA ASN A 80 -13.11 7.37 3.16
C ASN A 80 -11.93 8.26 2.72
N GLN A 81 -11.54 9.21 3.57
CA GLN A 81 -10.23 9.85 3.51
C GLN A 81 -9.24 9.02 4.34
N TRP A 82 -8.07 8.66 3.78
CA TRP A 82 -7.20 7.63 4.36
C TRP A 82 -6.78 7.96 5.77
N PHE A 83 -6.45 9.24 6.01
CA PHE A 83 -5.95 9.67 7.30
C PHE A 83 -7.07 9.62 8.35
N GLU A 84 -8.27 10.06 7.99
CA GLU A 84 -9.41 10.12 8.91
C GLU A 84 -9.94 8.74 9.27
N THR A 85 -9.80 7.78 8.35
CA THR A 85 -10.30 6.40 8.48
C THR A 85 -9.19 5.38 8.75
N ARG A 86 -8.02 5.84 9.18
CA ARG A 86 -6.82 5.01 9.41
C ARG A 86 -6.97 3.95 10.50
N ASP A 87 -7.97 4.09 11.35
CA ASP A 87 -8.28 3.19 12.47
C ASP A 87 -9.23 2.04 12.08
N TYR A 88 -9.73 1.98 10.84
CA TYR A 88 -10.63 0.92 10.37
C TYR A 88 -10.07 -0.50 10.58
N MET A 89 -8.75 -0.66 10.44
CA MET A 89 -8.07 -1.94 10.73
C MET A 89 -8.15 -2.33 12.21
N LEU A 90 -8.16 -1.36 13.12
CA LEU A 90 -8.25 -1.62 14.57
C LEU A 90 -9.69 -1.99 14.98
N ASN A 91 -10.68 -1.55 14.23
CA ASN A 91 -12.10 -1.71 14.56
C ASN A 91 -12.78 -2.88 13.81
N ASP A 92 -12.00 -3.89 13.40
CA ASP A 92 -12.49 -5.08 12.69
C ASP A 92 -13.36 -4.75 11.45
N SER A 93 -13.14 -3.57 10.84
CA SER A 93 -13.94 -3.10 9.69
C SER A 93 -13.45 -3.68 8.37
N CYS A 94 -12.21 -4.20 8.35
CA CYS A 94 -11.60 -4.84 7.21
C CYS A 94 -10.64 -5.95 7.68
N LEU A 95 -10.36 -6.93 6.80
CA LEU A 95 -9.37 -7.99 7.07
C LEU A 95 -7.97 -7.61 6.60
N PHE A 96 -7.88 -6.92 5.46
CA PHE A 96 -6.63 -6.49 4.85
C PHE A 96 -6.62 -4.97 4.70
N TYR A 97 -5.55 -4.36 5.19
CA TYR A 97 -5.31 -2.93 5.05
C TYR A 97 -3.96 -2.74 4.36
N ILE A 98 -3.98 -2.31 3.10
CA ILE A 98 -2.77 -2.16 2.30
C ILE A 98 -2.23 -0.74 2.47
N ASN A 99 -1.04 -0.59 3.04
CA ASN A 99 -0.38 0.71 3.13
C ASN A 99 1.12 0.58 3.39
N GLY A 100 1.83 1.70 3.51
CA GLY A 100 3.23 1.73 3.90
C GLY A 100 3.43 1.28 5.35
N SER A 101 4.63 0.77 5.64
CA SER A 101 5.01 0.28 6.97
C SER A 101 4.93 1.33 8.08
N TRP A 102 4.96 2.62 7.74
CA TRP A 102 4.78 3.70 8.73
C TRP A 102 3.40 3.67 9.42
N MET A 103 2.40 2.97 8.86
CA MET A 103 1.09 2.77 9.51
C MET A 103 1.17 2.00 10.83
N TYR A 104 2.19 1.16 11.05
CA TYR A 104 2.41 0.49 12.34
C TYR A 104 2.48 1.50 13.49
N SER A 105 3.17 2.61 13.29
CA SER A 105 3.29 3.68 14.28
C SER A 105 1.94 4.36 14.53
N HIS A 106 1.15 4.62 13.48
CA HIS A 106 -0.19 5.19 13.63
C HIS A 106 -1.10 4.27 14.44
N TRP A 107 -1.24 3.00 14.03
CA TRP A 107 -2.10 2.04 14.73
C TRP A 107 -1.71 1.83 16.18
N LYS A 108 -0.42 1.67 16.45
CA LYS A 108 0.10 1.54 17.82
C LYS A 108 -0.19 2.79 18.66
N SER A 109 -0.15 3.98 18.06
CA SER A 109 -0.42 5.25 18.78
C SER A 109 -1.90 5.49 19.06
N ILE A 110 -2.79 4.96 18.22
CA ILE A 110 -4.24 5.09 18.39
C ILE A 110 -4.75 4.15 19.47
N ASP A 111 -4.43 2.85 19.36
CA ASP A 111 -4.85 1.84 20.32
C ASP A 111 -3.85 0.68 20.33
N SER A 112 -2.97 0.67 21.34
CA SER A 112 -1.91 -0.33 21.45
C SER A 112 -2.41 -1.74 21.77
N ASP A 113 -3.60 -1.87 22.35
CA ASP A 113 -4.17 -3.17 22.71
C ASP A 113 -4.85 -3.82 21.51
N LYS A 114 -5.63 -3.06 20.73
CA LYS A 114 -6.18 -3.53 19.46
C LYS A 114 -5.07 -3.84 18.45
N PHE A 115 -4.00 -3.03 18.43
CA PHE A 115 -2.86 -3.24 17.55
C PHE A 115 -2.23 -4.64 17.70
N LYS A 116 -2.24 -5.25 18.90
CA LYS A 116 -1.67 -6.59 19.14
C LYS A 116 -2.31 -7.70 18.29
N LYS A 117 -3.49 -7.45 17.72
CA LYS A 117 -4.21 -8.39 16.84
C LYS A 117 -3.80 -8.27 15.37
N ILE A 118 -3.07 -7.23 15.00
CA ILE A 118 -2.68 -6.96 13.62
C ILE A 118 -1.36 -7.69 13.31
N LEU A 119 -1.38 -8.53 12.28
CA LEU A 119 -0.20 -9.23 11.79
C LEU A 119 0.36 -8.50 10.56
N PRO A 120 1.62 -8.01 10.58
CA PRO A 120 2.31 -7.60 9.37
C PRO A 120 2.41 -8.76 8.37
N ALA A 121 2.07 -8.52 7.11
CA ALA A 121 2.20 -9.50 6.04
C ALA A 121 2.76 -8.85 4.77
N GLU A 122 3.46 -9.65 3.98
CA GLU A 122 3.90 -9.24 2.65
C GLU A 122 2.72 -9.18 1.68
N LEU A 123 2.82 -8.33 0.66
CA LEU A 123 1.84 -8.31 -0.42
C LEU A 123 1.90 -9.62 -1.21
N PRO A 124 0.76 -10.09 -1.74
CA PRO A 124 0.73 -11.33 -2.53
C PRO A 124 1.52 -11.17 -3.82
N VAL A 125 2.20 -12.25 -4.22
CA VAL A 125 3.05 -12.32 -5.42
C VAL A 125 2.73 -13.58 -6.22
N PHE A 126 2.94 -13.53 -7.54
CA PHE A 126 2.79 -14.72 -8.39
C PHE A 126 3.97 -15.69 -8.32
N GLN A 127 5.12 -15.21 -7.87
CA GLN A 127 6.36 -15.96 -7.70
C GLN A 127 7.26 -15.23 -6.70
N LYS A 128 8.26 -15.92 -6.16
CA LYS A 128 9.22 -15.34 -5.22
C LYS A 128 9.93 -14.14 -5.85
N VAL A 129 9.93 -13.01 -5.13
CA VAL A 129 10.60 -11.77 -5.51
C VAL A 129 11.70 -11.42 -4.50
N ASN A 130 12.61 -10.52 -4.87
CA ASN A 130 13.69 -10.01 -4.02
C ASN A 130 13.64 -8.48 -3.86
N TYR A 131 12.45 -7.89 -4.04
CA TYR A 131 12.22 -6.45 -3.91
C TYR A 131 10.92 -6.19 -3.14
N TYR A 132 10.80 -5.01 -2.55
CA TYR A 132 9.55 -4.48 -2.00
C TYR A 132 9.19 -3.18 -2.72
N LEU A 133 7.89 -2.92 -2.87
CA LEU A 133 7.45 -1.59 -3.30
C LEU A 133 7.66 -0.61 -2.15
N GLY A 134 8.56 0.34 -2.34
CA GLY A 134 8.79 1.44 -1.40
C GLY A 134 8.00 2.70 -1.77
N GLY A 135 7.93 3.63 -0.81
CA GLY A 135 7.32 4.96 -0.96
C GLY A 135 7.62 5.83 0.26
N TYR A 136 7.61 7.15 0.07
CA TYR A 136 8.01 8.25 0.96
C TYR A 136 9.13 7.96 1.99
N MET A 137 10.33 8.47 1.67
CA MET A 137 11.44 8.66 2.61
C MET A 137 11.50 10.13 3.06
N PRO A 138 10.94 10.51 4.22
CA PRO A 138 11.06 11.87 4.72
C PRO A 138 12.53 12.18 5.07
N THR A 139 13.03 13.31 4.55
CA THR A 139 14.40 13.79 4.71
C THR A 139 14.38 15.16 5.38
N TRP A 140 15.31 15.39 6.30
CA TRP A 140 15.63 16.71 6.85
C TRP A 140 16.62 17.40 5.90
N GLY A 141 16.47 18.71 5.65
CA GLY A 141 17.49 19.54 4.98
C GLY A 141 18.07 20.59 5.94
N VAL A 142 19.40 20.69 6.05
CA VAL A 142 20.07 21.80 6.75
C VAL A 142 20.37 22.92 5.74
N LEU A 143 20.10 24.17 6.11
CA LEU A 143 20.56 25.35 5.36
C LEU A 143 22.08 25.54 5.54
N MET A 144 22.84 25.57 4.44
CA MET A 144 24.25 25.93 4.47
C MET A 144 24.40 27.46 4.54
N ILE A 145 24.97 27.99 5.62
CA ILE A 145 25.22 29.43 5.77
C ILE A 145 26.59 29.77 5.14
N LEU A 146 26.59 30.46 3.99
CA LEU A 146 27.82 31.04 3.42
C LEU A 146 28.18 32.33 4.18
N ARG A 147 29.28 32.30 4.94
CA ARG A 147 29.84 33.51 5.54
C ARG A 147 30.64 34.28 4.49
N ILE A 148 30.05 35.33 3.92
CA ILE A 148 30.83 36.39 3.27
C ILE A 148 31.53 37.15 4.39
N LYS A 149 32.86 37.01 4.50
CA LYS A 149 33.68 37.84 5.40
C LYS A 149 33.52 39.30 4.99
N GLN A 150 32.80 40.10 5.77
CA GLN A 150 32.96 41.55 5.72
C GLN A 150 34.41 41.85 6.10
N LYS A 151 35.20 42.33 5.12
CA LYS A 151 36.44 43.03 5.43
C LYS A 151 36.05 44.30 6.19
N GLN A 152 36.29 44.33 7.49
CA GLN A 152 36.49 45.60 8.19
C GLN A 152 37.71 46.27 7.53
N LEU A 153 37.47 47.33 6.76
CA LEU A 153 38.50 48.32 6.49
C LEU A 153 38.41 49.33 7.63
N ILE A 154 39.32 49.14 8.59
CA ILE A 154 39.78 50.17 9.50
C ILE A 154 40.60 51.13 8.65
N PHE A 155 40.16 52.39 8.53
CA PHE A 155 40.95 53.61 8.70
C PHE A 155 39.99 54.76 9.00
#